data_AF-A0A0G1QCS8-F1
#
_entry.id   AF-A0A0G1QCS8-F1
#
_cell.length_a   1.000
_cell.length_b   1.000
_cell.length_c   1.000
_cell.angle_alpha   90.00
_cell.angle_beta   90.00
_cell.angle_gamma   90.00
#
_symmetry.space_group_name_H-M   'P 1'
#
loop_
_entity.id
_entity.type
_entity.pdbx_description
1 polymer ?
#
loop_
_entity_poly.entity_id
_entity_poly.type
_entity_poly.pdbx_seq_one_letter_code
_entity_poly.pdbx_strand_id
1 'polypeptide(L)'
;MKTSDARAKIVEDLKATGLLQKEELYVHNVSVCYRCAHAIEPIPSKQWFLKMEPLAKTALDAVKSGSVKINPENFEKPYTAWLENIRDWTVSRQIWWGHRLPVYFCKNKQEEVSKSEVLISKQAQNSNNKIQNADNFVVSIEKPKECPFCKNCEMEQSPDVLDTWFSSALWPFAGLSEKDRKNYYPGDLVANARDILNLWDTRMIFSGIEFMGAVPFKNILVHGTVLTKDGKRMSKSLGTGIDPLKYINEYGADATRFGVIWQASGQDIRWDESAVAAGRKFLNKIWNAGRFVSQKIGDFPVSAAREPEARTEADKKIMDSLMRAKTSSARGIESFEFSKVLHELYDFFWHDFCDSYIESAKLQTESNSTAKFTVSVLSFVFLESLKLLHPFVPFVTEEIYQRLSITDKKEFLMVENIQENS
;
A
#
# COMPACT_ATOMS: atom_id res chain seq x y z
N MET A 1 27.86 32.37 16.95
CA MET A 1 27.18 33.20 15.92
C MET A 1 26.36 32.26 15.06
N LYS A 2 25.09 32.57 14.74
CA LYS A 2 24.30 31.72 13.83
C LYS A 2 24.82 31.86 12.40
N THR A 3 24.59 30.87 11.55
CA THR A 3 25.03 30.92 10.14
C THR A 3 24.46 32.15 9.40
N SER A 4 23.23 32.56 9.73
CA SER A 4 22.59 33.79 9.21
C SER A 4 23.37 35.05 9.58
N ASP A 5 23.77 35.16 10.84
CA ASP A 5 24.45 36.34 11.38
C ASP A 5 25.90 36.38 10.84
N ALA A 6 26.52 35.21 10.69
CA ALA A 6 27.83 35.06 10.08
C ALA A 6 27.85 35.53 8.62
N ARG A 7 26.81 35.19 7.86
CA ARG A 7 26.68 35.58 6.45
C ARG A 7 26.69 37.09 6.27
N ALA A 8 25.96 37.83 7.12
CA ALA A 8 25.93 39.29 7.06
C ALA A 8 27.32 39.90 7.31
N LYS A 9 28.03 39.43 8.33
CA LYS A 9 29.40 39.90 8.64
C LYS A 9 30.41 39.57 7.55
N ILE A 10 30.33 38.38 6.96
CA ILE A 10 31.21 38.00 5.84
C ILE A 10 31.01 38.95 4.65
N VAL A 11 29.76 39.37 4.37
CA VAL A 11 29.51 40.36 3.31
C VAL A 11 30.13 41.72 3.64
N GLU A 12 30.05 42.17 4.90
CA GLU A 12 30.71 43.40 5.37
C GLU A 12 32.23 43.33 5.22
N ASP A 13 32.85 42.22 5.63
CA ASP A 13 34.30 42.00 5.51
C ASP A 13 34.75 41.97 4.04
N LEU A 14 33.97 41.33 3.17
CA LEU A 14 34.23 41.30 1.72
C LEU A 14 34.10 42.69 1.08
N LYS A 15 33.16 43.54 1.53
CA LYS A 15 33.05 44.95 1.12
C LYS A 15 34.26 45.75 1.57
N ALA A 16 34.64 45.62 2.84
CA ALA A 16 35.76 46.36 3.44
C ALA A 16 37.10 46.02 2.79
N THR A 17 37.28 44.77 2.34
CA THR A 17 38.50 44.31 1.67
C THR A 17 38.49 44.51 0.15
N GLY A 18 37.42 45.07 -0.42
CA GLY A 18 37.30 45.29 -1.87
C GLY A 18 37.18 44.01 -2.69
N LEU A 19 36.86 42.87 -2.04
CA LEU A 19 36.72 41.56 -2.68
C LEU A 19 35.28 41.27 -3.14
N LEU A 20 34.31 42.10 -2.76
CA LEU A 20 32.92 41.97 -3.21
C LEU A 20 32.71 42.64 -4.57
N GLN A 21 32.50 41.83 -5.61
CA GLN A 21 32.24 42.32 -6.97
C GLN A 21 30.79 42.75 -7.22
N LYS A 22 29.81 41.98 -6.73
CA LYS A 22 28.38 42.21 -6.98
C LYS A 22 27.54 41.61 -5.85
N GLU A 23 26.47 42.31 -5.49
CA GLU A 23 25.41 41.82 -4.60
C GLU A 23 24.07 42.02 -5.31
N GLU A 24 23.27 40.95 -5.43
CA GLU A 24 21.94 41.02 -6.02
C GLU A 24 20.99 40.03 -5.35
N LEU A 25 19.70 40.36 -5.36
CA LEU A 25 18.67 39.45 -4.90
C LEU A 25 18.53 38.30 -5.91
N TYR A 26 18.67 37.06 -5.44
CA TYR A 26 18.56 35.87 -6.28
C TYR A 26 17.45 34.95 -5.78
N VAL A 27 16.51 34.60 -6.67
CA VAL A 27 15.44 33.66 -6.37
C VAL A 27 15.87 32.26 -6.82
N HIS A 28 15.93 31.32 -5.88
CA HIS A 28 16.26 29.93 -6.15
C HIS A 28 15.52 28.96 -5.23
N ASN A 29 15.66 27.66 -5.48
CA ASN A 29 15.12 26.61 -4.64
C ASN A 29 16.09 26.28 -3.49
N VAL A 30 15.60 26.34 -2.25
CA VAL A 30 16.35 25.94 -1.05
C VAL A 30 15.74 24.66 -0.48
N SER A 31 16.58 23.65 -0.27
CA SER A 31 16.17 22.43 0.40
C SER A 31 15.90 22.70 1.89
N VAL A 32 14.74 22.28 2.38
CA VAL A 32 14.34 22.43 3.78
C VAL A 32 14.02 21.08 4.41
N CYS A 33 14.21 20.98 5.72
CA CYS A 33 13.79 19.80 6.48
C CYS A 33 12.27 19.65 6.42
N TYR A 34 11.78 18.49 5.96
CA TYR A 34 10.35 18.24 5.81
C TYR A 34 9.55 18.29 7.13
N ARG A 35 10.22 18.16 8.29
CA ARG A 35 9.57 18.21 9.61
C ARG A 35 9.55 19.60 10.23
N CYS A 36 10.67 20.32 10.18
CA CYS A 36 10.82 21.60 10.89
C CYS A 36 10.99 22.83 9.98
N ALA A 37 10.96 22.65 8.65
CA ALA A 37 11.06 23.68 7.63
C ALA A 37 12.35 24.54 7.64
N HIS A 38 13.35 24.20 8.46
CA HIS A 38 14.64 24.88 8.43
C HIS A 38 15.44 24.50 7.19
N ALA A 39 16.21 25.46 6.66
CA ALA A 39 17.13 25.23 5.54
C ALA A 39 18.15 24.14 5.90
N ILE A 40 18.38 23.21 4.97
CA ILE A 40 19.34 22.13 5.15
C ILE A 40 20.74 22.66 4.84
N GLU A 41 21.66 22.48 5.78
CA GLU A 41 23.08 22.78 5.60
C GLU A 41 23.87 21.47 5.49
N PRO A 42 24.54 21.20 4.35
CA PRO A 42 25.34 20.00 4.20
C PRO A 42 26.63 20.11 5.00
N ILE A 43 26.83 19.19 5.94
CA ILE A 43 28.05 19.07 6.73
C ILE A 43 28.61 17.65 6.53
N PRO A 44 29.90 17.49 6.18
CA PRO A 44 30.53 16.18 6.15
C PRO A 44 30.47 15.52 7.54
N SER A 45 29.91 14.32 7.62
CA SER A 45 29.85 13.52 8.84
C SER A 45 30.21 12.07 8.52
N LYS A 46 30.89 11.38 9.44
CA LYS A 46 30.99 9.92 9.41
C LYS A 46 29.59 9.33 9.60
N GLN A 47 29.19 8.41 8.73
CA GLN A 47 27.89 7.76 8.73
C GLN A 47 28.04 6.34 8.17
N TRP A 48 27.03 5.50 8.43
CA TRP A 48 26.93 4.14 7.89
C TRP A 48 26.15 4.15 6.60
N PHE A 49 26.71 3.50 5.58
CA PHE A 49 26.12 3.43 4.25
C PHE A 49 25.97 1.99 3.80
N LEU A 50 24.87 1.71 3.10
CA LEU A 50 24.68 0.50 2.33
C LEU A 50 25.06 0.77 0.88
N LYS A 51 25.95 -0.06 0.31
CA LYS A 51 26.35 0.07 -1.09
C LYS A 51 25.17 -0.29 -1.99
N MET A 52 24.60 0.69 -2.67
CA MET A 52 23.29 0.52 -3.33
C MET A 52 23.40 -0.08 -4.72
N GLU A 53 24.48 0.16 -5.46
CA GLU A 53 24.64 -0.32 -6.84
C GLU A 53 24.28 -1.83 -7.05
N PRO A 54 24.81 -2.79 -6.27
CA PRO A 54 24.44 -4.20 -6.46
C PRO A 54 22.98 -4.48 -6.09
N LEU A 55 22.46 -3.84 -5.04
CA LEU A 55 21.08 -4.04 -4.57
C LEU A 55 20.06 -3.43 -5.53
N ALA A 56 20.38 -2.28 -6.10
CA ALA A 56 19.61 -1.60 -7.13
C ALA A 56 19.50 -2.47 -8.38
N LYS A 57 20.62 -3.08 -8.81
CA LYS A 57 20.62 -4.04 -9.90
C LYS A 57 19.70 -5.23 -9.60
N THR A 58 19.79 -5.82 -8.42
CA THR A 58 18.91 -6.91 -7.98
C THR A 58 17.43 -6.54 -8.10
N ALA A 59 17.05 -5.34 -7.64
CA ALA A 59 15.67 -4.88 -7.71
C ALA A 59 15.21 -4.49 -9.14
N LEU A 60 16.12 -4.00 -9.98
CA LEU A 60 15.86 -3.75 -11.40
C LEU A 60 15.64 -5.04 -12.18
N ASP A 61 16.50 -6.04 -11.95
CA ASP A 61 16.44 -7.32 -12.66
C ASP A 61 15.13 -8.06 -12.32
N ALA A 62 14.67 -7.99 -11.06
CA ALA A 62 13.41 -8.59 -10.63
C ALA A 62 12.17 -7.98 -11.32
N VAL A 63 12.19 -6.67 -11.61
CA VAL A 63 11.10 -6.01 -12.35
C VAL A 63 11.24 -6.29 -13.85
N LYS A 64 12.44 -6.16 -14.41
CA LYS A 64 12.71 -6.43 -15.84
C LYS A 64 12.40 -7.87 -16.26
N SER A 65 12.59 -8.84 -15.38
CA SER A 65 12.26 -10.25 -15.64
C SER A 65 10.76 -10.56 -15.53
N GLY A 66 9.96 -9.64 -14.98
CA GLY A 66 8.55 -9.87 -14.65
C GLY A 66 8.33 -10.71 -13.38
N SER A 67 9.38 -10.98 -12.58
CA SER A 67 9.24 -11.63 -11.27
C SER A 67 8.50 -10.75 -10.26
N VAL A 68 8.61 -9.43 -10.41
CA VAL A 68 7.78 -8.42 -9.75
C VAL A 68 7.15 -7.54 -10.82
N LYS A 69 5.82 -7.42 -10.82
CA LYS A 69 5.07 -6.57 -11.76
C LYS A 69 4.60 -5.30 -11.07
N ILE A 70 4.82 -4.15 -11.71
CA ILE A 70 4.34 -2.85 -11.20
C ILE A 70 3.05 -2.48 -11.95
N ASN A 71 1.98 -2.26 -11.20
CA ASN A 71 0.67 -1.93 -11.72
C ASN A 71 0.28 -0.52 -11.24
N PRO A 72 -0.04 0.42 -12.13
CA PRO A 72 0.06 0.34 -13.59
C PRO A 72 1.50 0.38 -14.14
N GLU A 73 1.71 -0.18 -15.33
CA GLU A 73 3.04 -0.34 -15.98
C GLU A 73 3.78 0.98 -16.22
N ASN A 74 3.07 2.11 -16.28
CA ASN A 74 3.67 3.42 -16.49
C ASN A 74 4.60 3.85 -15.33
N PHE A 75 4.53 3.20 -14.16
CA PHE A 75 5.45 3.43 -13.04
C PHE A 75 6.80 2.70 -13.19
N GLU A 76 6.96 1.76 -14.12
CA GLU A 76 8.23 1.04 -14.32
C GLU A 76 9.35 1.96 -14.81
N LYS A 77 9.04 2.91 -15.70
CA LYS A 77 10.02 3.88 -16.21
C LYS A 77 10.58 4.79 -15.10
N PRO A 78 9.76 5.52 -14.30
CA PRO A 78 10.29 6.33 -13.21
C PRO A 78 10.96 5.50 -12.12
N TYR A 79 10.48 4.28 -11.84
CA TYR A 79 11.15 3.33 -10.95
C TYR A 79 12.57 3.00 -11.44
N THR A 80 12.71 2.65 -12.72
CA THR A 80 13.99 2.30 -13.34
C THR A 80 14.95 3.48 -13.31
N ALA A 81 14.49 4.65 -13.74
CA ALA A 81 15.31 5.87 -13.75
C ALA A 81 15.81 6.26 -12.35
N TRP A 82 15.01 6.03 -11.30
CA TRP A 82 15.42 6.29 -9.93
C TRP A 82 16.54 5.35 -9.47
N LEU A 83 16.39 4.04 -9.75
CA LEU A 83 17.39 3.03 -9.38
C LEU A 83 18.71 3.17 -10.16
N GLU A 84 18.67 3.58 -11.43
CA GLU A 84 19.88 3.82 -12.23
C GLU A 84 20.72 5.01 -11.73
N ASN A 85 20.10 5.95 -10.99
CA ASN A 85 20.75 7.15 -10.45
C ASN A 85 20.89 7.12 -8.93
N ILE A 86 20.64 5.97 -8.29
CA ILE A 86 20.65 5.86 -6.83
C ILE A 86 22.06 6.03 -6.27
N ARG A 87 22.16 6.67 -5.10
CA ARG A 87 23.39 6.77 -4.32
C ARG A 87 23.36 5.82 -3.14
N ASP A 88 24.54 5.53 -2.59
CA ASP A 88 24.67 4.73 -1.39
C ASP A 88 23.77 5.27 -0.27
N TRP A 89 23.03 4.36 0.35
CA TRP A 89 22.00 4.71 1.29
C TRP A 89 22.59 4.87 2.68
N THR A 90 22.51 6.08 3.22
CA THR A 90 22.83 6.32 4.63
C THR A 90 21.82 5.63 5.53
N VAL A 91 22.24 4.58 6.23
CA VAL A 91 21.40 3.77 7.13
C VAL A 91 21.47 4.21 8.59
N SER A 92 22.46 5.02 8.99
CA SER A 92 22.54 5.55 10.35
C SER A 92 21.75 6.84 10.53
N ARG A 93 21.22 7.05 11.74
CA ARG A 93 20.51 8.26 12.17
C ARG A 93 20.93 8.63 13.59
N GLN A 94 21.16 9.93 13.82
CA GLN A 94 21.46 10.50 15.14
C GLN A 94 20.17 10.94 15.83
N ILE A 95 19.27 9.99 16.09
CA ILE A 95 18.00 10.20 16.79
C ILE A 95 17.83 9.16 17.89
N TRP A 96 16.97 9.43 18.86
CA TRP A 96 16.79 8.54 20.03
C TRP A 96 15.88 7.34 19.76
N TRP A 97 14.98 7.44 18.78
CA TRP A 97 14.02 6.39 18.47
C TRP A 97 14.46 5.60 17.23
N GLY A 98 14.82 4.33 17.43
CA GLY A 98 15.17 3.38 16.38
C GLY A 98 15.99 2.20 16.92
N HIS A 99 16.25 1.21 16.06
CA HIS A 99 17.09 0.08 16.42
C HIS A 99 18.56 0.52 16.46
N ARG A 100 19.23 0.40 17.62
CA ARG A 100 20.66 0.75 17.72
C ARG A 100 21.49 -0.10 16.76
N LEU A 101 22.47 0.52 16.12
CA LEU A 101 23.38 -0.22 15.25
C LEU A 101 24.13 -1.29 16.07
N PRO A 102 24.22 -2.54 15.57
CA PRO A 102 24.98 -3.61 16.21
C PRO A 102 26.49 -3.44 15.97
N VAL A 103 27.00 -2.22 16.12
CA VAL A 103 28.40 -1.86 15.88
C VAL A 103 29.05 -1.50 17.20
N TYR A 104 30.21 -2.08 17.48
CA TYR A 104 31.00 -1.82 18.68
C TYR A 104 32.39 -1.32 18.31
N PHE A 105 32.79 -0.20 18.90
CA PHE A 105 34.08 0.44 18.68
C PHE A 105 35.10 0.07 19.75
N CYS A 106 36.34 -0.13 19.33
CA CYS A 106 37.47 -0.25 20.23
C CYS A 106 37.85 1.12 20.79
N LYS A 107 38.01 1.22 22.12
CA LYS A 107 38.47 2.47 22.78
C LYS A 107 39.97 2.73 22.60
N ASN A 108 40.75 1.68 22.37
CA ASN A 108 42.20 1.75 22.24
C ASN A 108 42.59 1.62 20.76
N LYS A 109 43.29 2.63 20.21
CA LYS A 109 43.74 2.63 18.81
C LYS A 109 44.95 1.71 18.57
N GLN A 110 44.85 0.43 18.92
CA GLN A 110 45.85 -0.58 18.62
C GLN A 110 45.48 -1.35 17.35
N GLU A 111 46.46 -1.67 16.51
CA GLU A 111 46.26 -2.24 15.17
C GLU A 111 46.24 -3.78 15.14
N GLU A 112 46.48 -4.46 16.26
CA GLU A 112 46.57 -5.92 16.27
C GLU A 112 45.19 -6.59 16.27
N VAL A 113 44.75 -7.07 15.10
CA VAL A 113 43.51 -7.83 14.98
C VAL A 113 43.76 -9.31 15.29
N SER A 114 43.15 -9.80 16.36
CA SER A 114 43.06 -11.24 16.62
C SER A 114 41.89 -11.87 15.85
N LYS A 115 42.03 -13.14 15.44
CA LYS A 115 40.98 -13.88 14.71
C LYS A 115 39.68 -13.85 15.52
N SER A 116 38.62 -13.28 14.96
CA SER A 116 37.29 -13.20 15.60
C SER A 116 36.20 -13.73 14.66
N GLU A 117 35.12 -14.25 15.23
CA GLU A 117 33.95 -14.78 14.52
C GLU A 117 32.99 -13.67 14.05
N VAL A 118 33.23 -12.42 14.46
CA VAL A 118 32.42 -11.25 14.09
C VAL A 118 33.03 -10.49 12.91
N LEU A 119 32.19 -9.74 12.17
CA LEU A 119 32.68 -8.91 11.06
C LEU A 119 33.50 -7.73 11.59
N ILE A 120 34.77 -7.68 11.21
CA ILE A 120 35.73 -6.65 11.62
C ILE A 120 35.88 -5.62 10.49
N SER A 121 35.99 -4.34 10.85
CA SER A 121 36.35 -3.28 9.91
C SER A 121 37.61 -3.63 9.12
N LYS A 122 37.52 -3.76 7.79
CA LYS A 122 38.72 -3.85 6.93
C LYS A 122 39.42 -2.50 6.94
N GLN A 123 40.68 -2.46 7.37
CA GLN A 123 41.51 -1.27 7.17
C GLN A 123 41.66 -1.03 5.67
N ALA A 124 41.28 0.17 5.21
CA ALA A 124 41.48 0.55 3.82
C ALA A 124 42.98 0.70 3.55
N GLN A 125 43.60 -0.30 2.92
CA GLN A 125 44.94 -0.14 2.35
C GLN A 125 44.82 0.65 1.04
N ASN A 126 45.01 1.97 1.11
CA ASN A 126 45.26 2.76 -0.09
C ASN A 126 46.70 2.55 -0.57
N SER A 127 46.89 2.58 -1.88
CA SER A 127 48.13 2.35 -2.66
C SER A 127 49.34 3.25 -2.30
N ASN A 128 49.25 4.08 -1.26
CA ASN A 128 50.30 4.98 -0.79
C ASN A 128 50.73 4.75 0.68
N ASN A 129 50.42 3.61 1.30
CA ASN A 129 50.88 3.25 2.67
C ASN A 129 50.68 4.33 3.74
N LYS A 130 49.70 5.23 3.57
CA LYS A 130 49.25 6.16 4.61
C LYS A 130 47.88 5.73 5.10
N ILE A 131 47.89 5.00 6.21
CA ILE A 131 46.72 4.59 6.97
C ILE A 131 46.01 5.88 7.44
N GLN A 132 44.84 6.19 6.87
CA GLN A 132 43.94 7.13 7.52
C GLN A 132 43.37 6.45 8.77
N ASN A 133 43.29 7.17 9.88
CA ASN A 133 42.65 6.77 11.15
C ASN A 133 41.23 6.20 10.91
N ALA A 134 41.14 4.93 10.54
CA ALA A 134 39.89 4.18 10.46
C ALA A 134 39.54 3.72 11.87
N ASP A 135 38.30 3.95 12.29
CA ASP A 135 37.85 3.49 13.59
C ASP A 135 37.81 1.96 13.60
N ASN A 136 38.45 1.33 14.58
CA ASN A 136 38.43 -0.12 14.75
C ASN A 136 37.07 -0.52 15.34
N PHE A 137 36.24 -1.19 14.54
CA PHE A 137 34.91 -1.63 14.97
C PHE A 137 34.63 -3.08 14.58
N VAL A 138 33.66 -3.67 15.28
CA VAL A 138 33.05 -4.94 14.91
C VAL A 138 31.54 -4.80 14.77
N VAL A 139 30.95 -5.61 13.89
CA VAL A 139 29.49 -5.75 13.76
C VAL A 139 29.08 -7.07 14.40
N SER A 140 28.24 -7.01 15.42
CA SER A 140 27.81 -8.18 16.19
C SER A 140 26.44 -7.93 16.83
N ILE A 141 25.57 -8.94 16.86
CA ILE A 141 24.26 -8.85 17.54
C ILE A 141 24.50 -8.67 19.05
N GLU A 142 25.35 -9.53 19.62
CA GLU A 142 25.71 -9.46 21.03
C GLU A 142 26.98 -8.63 21.23
N LYS A 143 27.08 -7.97 22.39
CA LYS A 143 28.29 -7.23 22.76
C LYS A 143 29.47 -8.20 22.89
N PRO A 144 30.59 -7.98 22.17
CA PRO A 144 31.79 -8.80 22.33
C PRO A 144 32.29 -8.77 23.77
N LYS A 145 32.58 -9.96 24.34
CA LYS A 145 33.13 -10.10 25.70
C LYS A 145 34.55 -9.56 25.80
N GLU A 146 35.33 -9.70 24.73
CA GLU A 146 36.71 -9.23 24.62
C GLU A 146 36.86 -8.43 23.32
N CYS A 147 37.61 -7.34 23.37
CA CYS A 147 37.90 -6.55 22.18
C CYS A 147 38.95 -7.26 21.31
N PRO A 148 38.64 -7.59 20.04
CA PRO A 148 39.57 -8.33 19.19
C PRO A 148 40.79 -7.52 18.75
N PHE A 149 40.80 -6.20 18.99
CA PHE A 149 41.87 -5.28 18.62
C PHE A 149 42.86 -4.98 19.77
N CYS A 150 42.34 -4.67 20.95
CA CYS A 150 43.14 -4.21 22.09
C CYS A 150 43.26 -5.26 23.21
N LYS A 151 42.32 -6.22 23.24
CA LYS A 151 42.06 -7.21 24.32
C LYS A 151 41.77 -6.65 25.73
N ASN A 152 42.09 -5.39 25.97
CA ASN A 152 42.11 -4.76 27.29
C ASN A 152 41.09 -3.61 27.43
N CYS A 153 40.06 -3.56 26.59
CA CYS A 153 39.08 -2.49 26.59
C CYS A 153 37.68 -3.03 26.40
N GLU A 154 36.73 -2.47 27.15
CA GLU A 154 35.31 -2.71 26.95
C GLU A 154 34.83 -1.92 25.73
N MET A 155 34.36 -2.64 24.70
CA MET A 155 33.94 -2.00 23.46
C MET A 155 32.67 -1.17 23.66
N GLU A 156 32.61 -0.04 22.97
CA GLU A 156 31.50 0.91 23.06
C GLU A 156 30.58 0.77 21.87
N GLN A 157 29.29 0.54 22.11
CA GLN A 157 28.32 0.43 21.03
C GLN A 157 28.05 1.79 20.40
N SER A 158 27.92 1.83 19.08
CA SER A 158 27.50 3.02 18.34
C SER A 158 26.25 3.66 18.96
N PRO A 159 26.23 4.99 19.14
CA PRO A 159 25.04 5.71 19.59
C PRO A 159 24.01 5.87 18.46
N ASP A 160 24.38 5.61 17.21
CA ASP A 160 23.49 5.72 16.06
C ASP A 160 22.39 4.64 16.08
N VAL A 161 21.23 5.00 15.54
CA VAL A 161 20.15 4.06 15.24
C VAL A 161 19.97 3.86 13.74
N LEU A 162 19.37 2.74 13.36
CA LEU A 162 19.05 2.42 11.98
C LEU A 162 17.90 3.29 11.47
N ASP A 163 17.98 3.64 10.19
CA ASP A 163 16.92 4.29 9.43
C ASP A 163 15.62 3.49 9.52
N THR A 164 14.48 4.16 9.68
CA THR A 164 13.18 3.48 9.76
C THR A 164 12.91 2.63 8.52
N TRP A 165 13.32 3.12 7.34
CA TRP A 165 13.23 2.37 6.09
C TRP A 165 14.06 1.08 6.08
N PHE A 166 15.09 0.97 6.91
CA PHE A 166 15.85 -0.27 7.09
C PHE A 166 15.00 -1.35 7.74
N SER A 167 14.31 -1.04 8.83
CA SER A 167 13.37 -2.00 9.42
C SER A 167 12.17 -2.28 8.51
N SER A 168 11.62 -1.26 7.85
CA SER A 168 10.47 -1.43 6.96
C SER A 168 10.79 -2.29 5.74
N ALA A 169 12.03 -2.28 5.25
CA ALA A 169 12.49 -3.14 4.16
C ALA A 169 12.42 -4.65 4.50
N LEU A 170 12.40 -4.99 5.79
CA LEU A 170 12.33 -6.38 6.26
C LEU A 170 10.89 -6.86 6.50
N TRP A 171 9.89 -5.99 6.32
CA TRP A 171 8.48 -6.26 6.60
C TRP A 171 7.94 -7.58 6.00
N PRO A 172 8.27 -7.97 4.76
CA PRO A 172 7.67 -9.16 4.14
C PRO A 172 8.01 -10.49 4.83
N PHE A 173 9.04 -10.52 5.67
CA PHE A 173 9.52 -11.76 6.28
C PHE A 173 9.87 -11.66 7.77
N ALA A 174 10.19 -10.46 8.29
CA ALA A 174 10.66 -10.29 9.66
C ALA A 174 9.62 -10.70 10.72
N GLY A 175 8.33 -10.52 10.43
CA GLY A 175 7.24 -10.88 11.34
C GLY A 175 6.71 -12.31 11.19
N LEU A 176 7.18 -13.06 10.20
CA LEU A 176 6.61 -14.38 9.86
C LEU A 176 7.35 -15.51 10.59
N SER A 177 6.58 -16.48 11.12
CA SER A 177 7.14 -17.73 11.63
C SER A 177 7.78 -18.53 10.48
N GLU A 178 8.61 -19.54 10.78
CA GLU A 178 9.16 -20.42 9.73
C GLU A 178 8.06 -21.11 8.92
N LYS A 179 6.99 -21.56 9.60
CA LYS A 179 5.81 -22.15 8.95
C LYS A 179 5.13 -21.14 8.03
N ASP A 180 4.93 -19.91 8.49
CA ASP A 180 4.24 -18.88 7.70
C ASP A 180 5.09 -18.43 6.51
N ARG A 181 6.41 -18.32 6.68
CA ARG A 181 7.32 -18.05 5.56
C ARG A 181 7.22 -19.13 4.48
N LYS A 182 7.15 -20.41 4.87
CA LYS A 182 7.00 -21.50 3.90
C LYS A 182 5.68 -21.45 3.13
N ASN A 183 4.60 -21.01 3.77
CA ASN A 183 3.26 -21.05 3.19
C ASN A 183 2.86 -19.77 2.45
N TYR A 184 3.41 -18.61 2.87
CA TYR A 184 2.91 -17.29 2.47
C TYR A 184 4.00 -16.35 1.95
N TYR A 185 5.24 -16.81 1.80
CA TYR A 185 6.31 -16.08 1.10
C TYR A 185 6.68 -16.82 -0.19
N PRO A 186 6.71 -16.16 -1.36
CA PRO A 186 6.46 -14.72 -1.59
C PRO A 186 4.98 -14.34 -1.45
N GLY A 187 4.71 -13.09 -1.06
CA GLY A 187 3.35 -12.55 -1.07
C GLY A 187 2.81 -12.31 -2.50
N ASP A 188 1.51 -12.14 -2.65
CA ASP A 188 0.92 -11.93 -3.99
C ASP A 188 0.85 -10.45 -4.41
N LEU A 189 0.57 -9.55 -3.47
CA LEU A 189 0.33 -8.13 -3.72
C LEU A 189 0.83 -7.25 -2.57
N VAL A 190 1.51 -6.17 -2.90
CA VAL A 190 1.67 -4.99 -2.04
C VAL A 190 1.01 -3.79 -2.70
N ALA A 191 0.24 -2.99 -1.95
CA ALA A 191 -0.47 -1.82 -2.48
C ALA A 191 -0.06 -0.56 -1.72
N ASN A 192 0.45 0.44 -2.44
CA ASN A 192 1.03 1.66 -1.85
C ASN A 192 0.88 2.88 -2.77
N ALA A 193 1.06 4.08 -2.20
CA ALA A 193 1.15 5.30 -2.98
C ALA A 193 2.54 5.45 -3.63
N ARG A 194 2.60 6.14 -4.77
CA ARG A 194 3.85 6.39 -5.51
C ARG A 194 4.97 7.01 -4.68
N ASP A 195 4.63 7.78 -3.63
CA ASP A 195 5.57 8.48 -2.77
C ASP A 195 6.55 7.55 -2.04
N ILE A 196 6.17 6.29 -1.83
CA ILE A 196 6.97 5.30 -1.08
C ILE A 196 7.41 4.11 -1.92
N LEU A 197 7.11 4.08 -3.23
CA LEU A 197 7.54 3.03 -4.16
C LEU A 197 9.06 2.79 -4.06
N ASN A 198 9.83 3.87 -4.16
CA ASN A 198 11.30 3.81 -4.12
C ASN A 198 11.87 3.67 -2.70
N LEU A 199 11.14 4.16 -1.69
CA LEU A 199 11.60 4.18 -0.30
C LEU A 199 11.26 2.91 0.47
N TRP A 200 10.24 2.17 0.04
CA TRP A 200 9.75 0.98 0.72
C TRP A 200 9.74 -0.24 -0.19
N ASP A 201 8.96 -0.24 -1.28
CA ASP A 201 8.75 -1.42 -2.11
C ASP A 201 10.06 -1.90 -2.74
N THR A 202 10.84 -0.98 -3.33
CA THR A 202 12.19 -1.28 -3.84
C THR A 202 13.10 -1.90 -2.78
N ARG A 203 13.02 -1.40 -1.54
CA ARG A 203 13.86 -1.89 -0.45
C ARG A 203 13.45 -3.27 0.00
N MET A 204 12.14 -3.52 0.07
CA MET A 204 11.61 -4.86 0.30
C MET A 204 12.08 -5.84 -0.77
N ILE A 205 12.14 -5.43 -2.05
CA ILE A 205 12.58 -6.31 -3.15
C ILE A 205 14.01 -6.80 -2.92
N PHE A 206 14.97 -5.89 -2.81
CA PHE A 206 16.36 -6.33 -2.66
C PHE A 206 16.62 -6.98 -1.30
N SER A 207 15.92 -6.58 -0.22
CA SER A 207 16.05 -7.24 1.08
C SER A 207 15.46 -8.65 1.08
N GLY A 208 14.32 -8.86 0.43
CA GLY A 208 13.73 -10.18 0.25
C GLY A 208 14.66 -11.09 -0.53
N ILE A 209 15.23 -10.61 -1.64
CA ILE A 209 16.16 -11.41 -2.45
C ILE A 209 17.44 -11.71 -1.66
N GLU A 210 18.01 -10.74 -0.96
CA GLU A 210 19.24 -10.91 -0.18
C GLU A 210 19.07 -11.92 0.96
N PHE A 211 17.99 -11.81 1.75
CA PHE A 211 17.83 -12.61 2.97
C PHE A 211 17.02 -13.89 2.78
N MET A 212 16.14 -13.94 1.78
CA MET A 212 15.23 -15.06 1.53
C MET A 212 15.51 -15.78 0.20
N GLY A 213 16.38 -15.24 -0.67
CA GLY A 213 16.70 -15.84 -1.97
C GLY A 213 15.57 -15.75 -3.01
N ALA A 214 14.50 -15.01 -2.72
CA ALA A 214 13.36 -14.83 -3.62
C ALA A 214 12.72 -13.44 -3.44
N VAL A 215 11.96 -12.99 -4.43
CA VAL A 215 11.22 -11.71 -4.37
C VAL A 215 10.23 -11.71 -3.20
N PRO A 216 9.94 -10.56 -2.57
CA PRO A 216 9.02 -10.49 -1.44
C PRO A 216 7.55 -10.59 -1.83
N PHE A 217 7.20 -10.18 -3.05
CA PHE A 217 5.86 -10.19 -3.58
C PHE A 217 5.86 -10.21 -5.11
N LYS A 218 4.79 -10.70 -5.72
CA LYS A 218 4.65 -10.80 -7.19
C LYS A 218 4.16 -9.51 -7.85
N ASN A 219 3.28 -8.77 -7.18
CA ASN A 219 2.67 -7.55 -7.72
C ASN A 219 2.85 -6.37 -6.78
N ILE A 220 3.15 -5.19 -7.34
CA ILE A 220 3.03 -3.89 -6.70
C ILE A 220 1.84 -3.19 -7.34
N LEU A 221 0.87 -2.74 -6.54
CA LEU A 221 -0.20 -1.84 -6.96
C LEU A 221 0.10 -0.42 -6.46
N VAL A 222 0.40 0.47 -7.40
CA VAL A 222 0.64 1.90 -7.13
C VAL A 222 -0.68 2.65 -7.28
N HIS A 223 -1.28 3.02 -6.16
CA HIS A 223 -2.53 3.77 -6.15
C HIS A 223 -2.28 5.30 -6.09
N GLY A 224 -3.27 6.07 -6.55
CA GLY A 224 -3.26 7.53 -6.46
C GLY A 224 -3.31 8.04 -5.02
N THR A 225 -2.90 9.29 -4.84
CA THR A 225 -2.97 9.99 -3.55
C THR A 225 -4.29 10.72 -3.43
N VAL A 226 -4.92 10.66 -2.25
CA VAL A 226 -6.09 11.50 -1.95
C VAL A 226 -5.63 12.91 -1.63
N LEU A 227 -6.15 13.86 -2.40
CA LEU A 227 -5.91 15.30 -2.31
C LEU A 227 -7.18 15.99 -1.84
N THR A 228 -7.00 17.16 -1.22
CA THR A 228 -8.12 18.09 -0.97
C THR A 228 -8.83 18.43 -2.28
N LYS A 229 -10.06 18.97 -2.18
CA LYS A 229 -10.86 19.39 -3.34
C LYS A 229 -10.10 20.37 -4.27
N ASP A 230 -9.29 21.25 -3.69
CA ASP A 230 -8.45 22.23 -4.41
C ASP A 230 -7.12 21.64 -4.94
N GLY A 231 -6.90 20.32 -4.77
CA GLY A 231 -5.70 19.62 -5.27
C GLY A 231 -4.47 19.70 -4.37
N LYS A 232 -4.58 20.20 -3.13
CA LYS A 232 -3.48 20.19 -2.15
C LYS A 232 -3.34 18.83 -1.49
N ARG A 233 -2.11 18.44 -1.16
CA ARG A 233 -1.81 17.21 -0.40
C ARG A 233 -2.53 17.22 0.95
N MET A 234 -3.16 16.11 1.30
CA MET A 234 -3.68 15.88 2.66
C MET A 234 -2.53 15.48 3.58
N SER A 235 -2.32 16.22 4.66
CA SER A 235 -1.44 15.78 5.74
C SER A 235 -1.89 16.33 7.09
N LYS A 236 -1.57 15.61 8.17
CA LYS A 236 -1.80 16.10 9.54
C LYS A 236 -1.03 17.39 9.82
N SER A 237 0.21 17.48 9.34
CA SER A 237 1.08 18.65 9.55
C SER A 237 0.56 19.91 8.84
N LEU A 238 -0.13 19.77 7.71
CA LEU A 238 -0.71 20.89 6.97
C LEU A 238 -2.14 21.24 7.45
N GLY A 239 -2.72 20.45 8.35
CA GLY A 239 -4.13 20.60 8.76
C GLY A 239 -5.14 20.34 7.64
N THR A 240 -4.70 19.80 6.50
CA THR A 240 -5.53 19.52 5.31
C THR A 240 -6.07 18.09 5.28
N GLY A 241 -5.66 17.26 6.26
CA GLY A 241 -6.14 15.90 6.38
C GLY A 241 -7.63 15.85 6.71
N ILE A 242 -8.35 14.95 6.07
CA ILE A 242 -9.73 14.65 6.43
C ILE A 242 -9.76 13.39 7.29
N ASP A 243 -10.53 13.43 8.37
CA ASP A 243 -10.74 12.27 9.24
C ASP A 243 -11.77 11.31 8.61
N PRO A 244 -11.37 10.08 8.23
CA PRO A 244 -12.30 9.10 7.68
C PRO A 244 -13.41 8.72 8.68
N LEU A 245 -13.16 8.81 9.99
CA LEU A 245 -14.16 8.50 11.01
C LEU A 245 -15.36 9.45 10.95
N LYS A 246 -15.15 10.71 10.52
CA LYS A 246 -16.25 11.66 10.30
C LYS A 246 -17.26 11.09 9.31
N TYR A 247 -16.80 10.63 8.16
CA TYR A 247 -17.66 10.09 7.11
C TYR A 247 -18.29 8.75 7.51
N ILE A 248 -17.53 7.90 8.20
CA ILE A 248 -18.05 6.63 8.71
C ILE A 248 -19.20 6.87 9.69
N ASN A 249 -19.08 7.84 10.59
CA ASN A 249 -20.12 8.18 11.55
C ASN A 249 -21.35 8.83 10.89
N GLU A 250 -21.15 9.64 9.84
CA GLU A 250 -22.23 10.39 9.18
C GLU A 250 -22.98 9.58 8.11
N TYR A 251 -22.26 8.79 7.32
CA TYR A 251 -22.79 8.07 6.16
C TYR A 251 -22.72 6.54 6.29
N GLY A 252 -21.92 6.02 7.23
CA GLY A 252 -21.63 4.60 7.37
C GLY A 252 -20.32 4.18 6.70
N ALA A 253 -19.76 3.06 7.18
CA ALA A 253 -18.50 2.51 6.66
C ALA A 253 -18.59 2.14 5.17
N ASP A 254 -19.67 1.47 4.75
CA ASP A 254 -19.84 1.06 3.36
C ASP A 254 -19.99 2.23 2.40
N ALA A 255 -20.71 3.29 2.79
CA ALA A 255 -20.83 4.49 1.96
C ALA A 255 -19.47 5.17 1.78
N THR A 256 -18.66 5.18 2.84
CA THR A 256 -17.31 5.74 2.81
C THR A 256 -16.39 4.90 1.92
N ARG A 257 -16.41 3.57 2.06
CA ARG A 257 -15.67 2.62 1.19
C ARG A 257 -16.05 2.79 -0.27
N PHE A 258 -17.36 2.81 -0.55
CA PHE A 258 -17.91 3.06 -1.87
C PHE A 258 -17.36 4.36 -2.44
N GLY A 259 -17.48 5.47 -1.72
CA GLY A 259 -17.05 6.79 -2.20
C GLY A 259 -15.55 6.87 -2.52
N VAL A 260 -14.69 6.20 -1.73
CA VAL A 260 -13.25 6.13 -2.00
C VAL A 260 -12.96 5.31 -3.27
N ILE A 261 -13.50 4.09 -3.36
CA ILE A 261 -13.24 3.18 -4.49
C ILE A 261 -13.84 3.75 -5.79
N TRP A 262 -15.02 4.34 -5.72
CA TRP A 262 -15.71 4.97 -6.84
C TRP A 262 -14.85 6.02 -7.55
N GLN A 263 -14.04 6.76 -6.78
CA GLN A 263 -13.17 7.83 -7.27
C GLN A 263 -11.75 7.35 -7.64
N ALA A 264 -11.40 6.09 -7.36
CA ALA A 264 -10.04 5.57 -7.49
C ALA A 264 -9.70 5.11 -8.93
N SER A 265 -9.69 6.04 -9.88
CA SER A 265 -9.44 5.76 -11.31
C SER A 265 -7.95 5.57 -11.69
N GLY A 266 -7.10 5.17 -10.74
CA GLY A 266 -5.65 5.04 -10.93
C GLY A 266 -4.86 6.36 -10.96
N GLN A 267 -5.52 7.51 -10.81
CA GLN A 267 -4.90 8.83 -10.67
C GLN A 267 -5.10 9.39 -9.26
N ASP A 268 -4.42 10.50 -8.95
CA ASP A 268 -4.66 11.21 -7.70
C ASP A 268 -6.13 11.66 -7.61
N ILE A 269 -6.73 11.47 -6.44
CA ILE A 269 -8.15 11.71 -6.19
C ILE A 269 -8.29 13.12 -5.62
N ARG A 270 -8.98 14.02 -6.32
CA ARG A 270 -9.48 15.26 -5.69
C ARG A 270 -10.75 14.90 -4.94
N TRP A 271 -10.66 14.83 -3.63
CA TRP A 271 -11.73 14.31 -2.79
C TRP A 271 -13.04 15.07 -2.97
N ASP A 272 -14.07 14.37 -3.46
CA ASP A 272 -15.45 14.84 -3.49
C ASP A 272 -16.32 13.98 -2.57
N GLU A 273 -16.88 14.61 -1.53
CA GLU A 273 -17.80 13.99 -0.57
C GLU A 273 -19.10 13.53 -1.24
N SER A 274 -19.48 14.12 -2.38
CA SER A 274 -20.71 13.74 -3.10
C SER A 274 -20.73 12.25 -3.48
N ALA A 275 -19.56 11.64 -3.70
CA ALA A 275 -19.44 10.20 -3.97
C ALA A 275 -19.82 9.33 -2.76
N VAL A 276 -19.52 9.77 -1.53
CA VAL A 276 -19.95 9.09 -0.30
C VAL A 276 -21.46 9.19 -0.14
N ALA A 277 -22.02 10.36 -0.38
CA ALA A 277 -23.47 10.57 -0.35
C ALA A 277 -24.20 9.73 -1.42
N ALA A 278 -23.62 9.60 -2.63
CA ALA A 278 -24.11 8.70 -3.67
C ALA A 278 -24.06 7.23 -3.22
N GLY A 279 -22.95 6.81 -2.60
CA GLY A 279 -22.82 5.48 -2.01
C GLY A 279 -23.93 5.18 -0.99
N ARG A 280 -24.24 6.12 -0.08
CA ARG A 280 -25.36 5.96 0.87
C ARG A 280 -26.71 5.75 0.16
N LYS A 281 -26.98 6.48 -0.92
CA LYS A 281 -28.22 6.30 -1.71
C LYS A 281 -28.26 4.93 -2.38
N PHE A 282 -27.13 4.45 -2.89
CA PHE A 282 -27.02 3.12 -3.48
C PHE A 282 -27.26 2.01 -2.45
N LEU A 283 -26.66 2.11 -1.27
CA LEU A 283 -26.89 1.15 -0.18
C LEU A 283 -28.37 1.09 0.23
N ASN A 284 -29.06 2.24 0.28
CA ASN A 284 -30.51 2.27 0.51
C ASN A 284 -31.30 1.57 -0.61
N LYS A 285 -30.88 1.71 -1.87
CA LYS A 285 -31.48 1.00 -3.01
C LYS A 285 -31.31 -0.53 -2.85
N ILE A 286 -30.10 -1.00 -2.48
CA ILE A 286 -29.84 -2.43 -2.20
C ILE A 286 -30.73 -2.92 -1.06
N TRP A 287 -30.84 -2.16 0.02
CA TRP A 287 -31.69 -2.50 1.16
C TRP A 287 -33.17 -2.63 0.79
N ASN A 288 -33.69 -1.68 0.00
CA ASN A 288 -35.08 -1.71 -0.47
C ASN A 288 -35.34 -2.90 -1.41
N ALA A 289 -34.41 -3.20 -2.30
CA ALA A 289 -34.48 -4.41 -3.12
C ALA A 289 -34.49 -5.67 -2.24
N GLY A 290 -33.62 -5.74 -1.23
CA GLY A 290 -33.59 -6.87 -0.29
C GLY A 290 -34.89 -7.08 0.47
N ARG A 291 -35.56 -6.00 0.90
CA ARG A 291 -36.90 -6.08 1.50
C ARG A 291 -37.93 -6.67 0.54
N PHE A 292 -37.94 -6.21 -0.71
CA PHE A 292 -38.85 -6.72 -1.74
C PHE A 292 -38.60 -8.21 -2.03
N VAL A 293 -37.35 -8.61 -2.22
CA VAL A 293 -36.96 -10.01 -2.48
C VAL A 293 -37.30 -10.91 -1.29
N SER A 294 -37.00 -10.47 -0.06
CA SER A 294 -37.32 -11.21 1.16
C SER A 294 -38.83 -11.48 1.30
N GLN A 295 -39.67 -10.50 0.96
CA GLN A 295 -41.12 -10.69 0.94
C GLN A 295 -41.54 -11.78 -0.05
N LYS A 296 -40.98 -11.78 -1.27
CA LYS A 296 -41.30 -12.79 -2.30
C LYS A 296 -40.82 -14.20 -1.94
N ILE A 297 -39.66 -14.33 -1.27
CA ILE A 297 -39.16 -15.62 -0.77
C ILE A 297 -40.10 -16.22 0.29
N GLY A 298 -40.72 -15.38 1.13
CA GLY A 298 -41.69 -15.85 2.12
C GLY A 298 -42.87 -16.60 1.48
N ASP A 299 -43.31 -16.16 0.29
CA ASP A 299 -44.38 -16.79 -0.48
C ASP A 299 -43.90 -18.08 -1.21
N PHE A 300 -42.61 -18.15 -1.55
CA PHE A 300 -42.00 -19.26 -2.28
C PHE A 300 -40.59 -19.55 -1.75
N PRO A 301 -40.40 -20.57 -0.90
CA PRO A 301 -39.08 -20.94 -0.38
C PRO A 301 -38.08 -21.23 -1.51
N VAL A 302 -36.87 -20.64 -1.43
CA VAL A 302 -35.79 -20.77 -2.41
C VAL A 302 -34.53 -21.34 -1.75
N SER A 303 -33.76 -22.14 -2.50
CA SER A 303 -32.47 -22.71 -2.10
C SER A 303 -31.33 -22.01 -2.85
N ALA A 304 -30.20 -21.78 -2.16
CA ALA A 304 -28.98 -21.25 -2.75
C ALA A 304 -28.15 -22.30 -3.52
N ALA A 305 -28.50 -23.59 -3.40
CA ALA A 305 -27.65 -24.69 -3.87
C ALA A 305 -27.64 -24.90 -5.40
N ARG A 306 -28.57 -24.29 -6.14
CA ARG A 306 -28.71 -24.52 -7.59
C ARG A 306 -29.15 -23.26 -8.32
N GLU A 307 -28.57 -23.07 -9.50
CA GLU A 307 -29.05 -22.08 -10.47
C GLU A 307 -30.52 -22.40 -10.88
N PRO A 308 -31.43 -21.43 -10.84
CA PRO A 308 -32.83 -21.64 -11.15
C PRO A 308 -33.11 -21.65 -12.66
N GLU A 309 -34.19 -22.32 -13.05
CA GLU A 309 -34.65 -22.36 -14.44
C GLU A 309 -35.30 -21.02 -14.84
N ALA A 310 -34.72 -20.32 -15.82
CA ALA A 310 -35.27 -19.08 -16.39
C ALA A 310 -36.32 -19.37 -17.48
N ARG A 311 -37.59 -19.05 -17.22
CA ARG A 311 -38.70 -19.40 -18.12
C ARG A 311 -39.26 -18.23 -18.94
N THR A 312 -39.13 -17.01 -18.44
CA THR A 312 -39.57 -15.81 -19.17
C THR A 312 -38.40 -15.13 -19.88
N GLU A 313 -38.68 -14.31 -20.90
CA GLU A 313 -37.65 -13.52 -21.57
C GLU A 313 -36.96 -12.52 -20.61
N ALA A 314 -37.69 -12.00 -19.62
CA ALA A 314 -37.11 -11.14 -18.60
C ALA A 314 -36.13 -11.93 -17.69
N ASP A 315 -36.48 -13.17 -17.32
CA ASP A 315 -35.62 -14.05 -16.52
C ASP A 315 -34.31 -14.35 -17.27
N LYS A 316 -34.41 -14.73 -18.55
CA LYS A 316 -33.23 -15.03 -19.37
C LYS A 316 -32.34 -13.79 -19.50
N LYS A 317 -32.93 -12.63 -19.78
CA LYS A 317 -32.19 -11.37 -19.93
C LYS A 317 -31.44 -10.98 -18.66
N ILE A 318 -32.05 -11.13 -17.47
CA ILE A 318 -31.35 -10.79 -16.23
C ILE A 318 -30.23 -11.79 -15.91
N MET A 319 -30.42 -13.07 -16.21
CA MET A 319 -29.38 -14.10 -16.04
C MET A 319 -28.17 -13.82 -16.94
N ASP A 320 -28.39 -13.46 -18.20
CA ASP A 320 -27.31 -13.04 -19.11
C ASP A 320 -26.59 -11.79 -18.59
N SER A 321 -27.34 -10.84 -18.02
CA SER A 321 -26.78 -9.59 -17.46
C SER A 321 -25.94 -9.87 -16.21
N LEU A 322 -26.40 -10.76 -15.34
CA LEU A 322 -25.65 -11.25 -14.18
C LEU A 322 -24.35 -11.95 -14.63
N MET A 323 -24.41 -12.81 -15.65
CA MET A 323 -23.23 -13.50 -16.15
C MET A 323 -22.19 -12.49 -16.68
N ARG A 324 -22.61 -11.48 -17.45
CA ARG A 324 -21.71 -10.39 -17.88
C ARG A 324 -21.10 -9.64 -16.70
N ALA A 325 -21.89 -9.29 -15.69
CA ALA A 325 -21.40 -8.63 -14.48
C ALA A 325 -20.37 -9.48 -13.72
N LYS A 326 -20.63 -10.79 -13.57
CA LYS A 326 -19.68 -11.75 -12.96
C LYS A 326 -18.36 -11.83 -13.72
N THR A 327 -18.41 -12.00 -15.05
CA THR A 327 -17.21 -12.10 -15.88
C THR A 327 -16.41 -10.80 -15.87
N SER A 328 -17.07 -9.65 -15.95
CA SER A 328 -16.39 -8.36 -15.93
C SER A 328 -15.76 -8.07 -14.57
N SER A 329 -16.48 -8.38 -13.48
CA SER A 329 -15.98 -8.23 -12.11
C SER A 329 -14.74 -9.07 -11.85
N ALA A 330 -14.73 -10.34 -12.26
CA ALA A 330 -13.56 -11.20 -12.09
C ALA A 330 -12.33 -10.66 -12.82
N ARG A 331 -12.51 -10.27 -14.09
CA ARG A 331 -11.44 -9.66 -14.89
C ARG A 331 -10.92 -8.38 -14.25
N GLY A 332 -11.82 -7.50 -13.81
CA GLY A 332 -11.45 -6.21 -13.23
C GLY A 332 -10.78 -6.34 -11.86
N ILE A 333 -11.14 -7.35 -11.06
CA ILE A 333 -10.45 -7.65 -9.80
C ILE A 333 -9.03 -8.17 -10.07
N GLU A 334 -8.86 -9.08 -11.04
CA GLU A 334 -7.54 -9.59 -11.45
C GLU A 334 -6.62 -8.50 -12.00
N SER A 335 -7.18 -7.49 -12.70
CA SER A 335 -6.44 -6.34 -13.23
C SER A 335 -6.34 -5.15 -12.26
N PHE A 336 -6.80 -5.31 -11.02
CA PHE A 336 -6.84 -4.26 -10.00
C PHE A 336 -7.67 -3.01 -10.39
N GLU A 337 -8.60 -3.13 -11.33
CA GLU A 337 -9.54 -2.09 -11.79
C GLU A 337 -10.76 -1.96 -10.87
N PHE A 338 -10.56 -1.90 -9.54
CA PHE A 338 -11.64 -1.94 -8.54
C PHE A 338 -12.71 -0.85 -8.72
N SER A 339 -12.32 0.37 -9.11
CA SER A 339 -13.28 1.46 -9.36
C SER A 339 -14.22 1.08 -10.51
N LYS A 340 -13.68 0.58 -11.62
CA LYS A 340 -14.45 0.21 -12.80
C LYS A 340 -15.42 -0.94 -12.50
N VAL A 341 -14.95 -1.96 -11.77
CA VAL A 341 -15.83 -3.05 -11.29
C VAL A 341 -16.99 -2.50 -10.48
N LEU A 342 -16.74 -1.55 -9.57
CA LEU A 342 -17.80 -0.95 -8.77
C LEU A 342 -18.81 -0.16 -9.60
N HIS A 343 -18.36 0.57 -10.64
CA HIS A 343 -19.25 1.26 -11.61
C HIS A 343 -20.12 0.25 -12.37
N GLU A 344 -19.52 -0.82 -12.90
CA GLU A 344 -20.25 -1.85 -13.65
C GLU A 344 -21.27 -2.60 -12.77
N LEU A 345 -20.91 -2.90 -11.52
CA LEU A 345 -21.83 -3.51 -10.56
C LEU A 345 -22.95 -2.56 -10.12
N TYR A 346 -22.67 -1.27 -10.01
CA TYR A 346 -23.69 -0.25 -9.76
C TYR A 346 -24.70 -0.20 -10.91
N ASP A 347 -24.23 -0.14 -12.16
CA ASP A 347 -25.09 -0.08 -13.35
C ASP A 347 -25.95 -1.33 -13.48
N PHE A 348 -25.35 -2.52 -13.33
CA PHE A 348 -26.08 -3.79 -13.33
C PHE A 348 -27.15 -3.83 -12.23
N PHE A 349 -26.78 -3.54 -10.98
CA PHE A 349 -27.71 -3.66 -9.87
C PHE A 349 -28.84 -2.64 -9.95
N TRP A 350 -28.53 -1.40 -10.33
CA TRP A 350 -29.51 -0.33 -10.37
C TRP A 350 -30.41 -0.45 -11.59
N HIS A 351 -29.84 -0.54 -12.79
CA HIS A 351 -30.60 -0.41 -14.03
C HIS A 351 -31.15 -1.75 -14.52
N ASP A 352 -30.32 -2.79 -14.56
CA ASP A 352 -30.76 -4.10 -15.06
C ASP A 352 -31.62 -4.82 -14.01
N PHE A 353 -31.15 -4.88 -12.77
CA PHE A 353 -31.86 -5.60 -11.72
C PHE A 353 -33.04 -4.79 -11.15
N CYS A 354 -32.80 -3.60 -10.60
CA CYS A 354 -33.88 -2.87 -9.92
C CYS A 354 -34.87 -2.19 -10.86
N ASP A 355 -34.40 -1.41 -11.84
CA ASP A 355 -35.31 -0.60 -12.66
C ASP A 355 -36.02 -1.44 -13.75
N SER A 356 -35.39 -2.53 -14.21
CA SER A 356 -35.96 -3.40 -15.26
C SER A 356 -36.52 -4.71 -14.70
N TYR A 357 -35.69 -5.55 -14.06
CA TYR A 357 -36.10 -6.91 -13.72
C TYR A 357 -37.07 -6.98 -12.54
N ILE A 358 -36.85 -6.22 -11.45
CA ILE A 358 -37.80 -6.15 -10.32
C ILE A 358 -39.20 -5.71 -10.80
N GLU A 359 -39.29 -4.72 -11.68
CA GLU A 359 -40.57 -4.27 -12.22
C GLU A 359 -41.26 -5.34 -13.07
N SER A 360 -40.49 -6.08 -13.88
CA SER A 360 -41.00 -7.23 -14.64
C SER A 360 -41.48 -8.36 -13.71
N ALA A 361 -40.71 -8.64 -12.66
CA ALA A 361 -41.00 -9.69 -11.69
C ALA A 361 -42.29 -9.39 -10.91
N LYS A 362 -42.59 -8.11 -10.59
CA LYS A 362 -43.87 -7.75 -9.95
C LYS A 362 -45.06 -8.28 -10.75
N LEU A 363 -45.09 -8.02 -12.06
CA LEU A 363 -46.15 -8.47 -12.96
C LEU A 363 -46.18 -10.00 -13.10
N GLN A 364 -45.00 -10.63 -13.26
CA GLN A 364 -44.90 -12.07 -13.46
C GLN A 364 -45.30 -12.88 -12.21
N THR A 365 -45.05 -12.34 -11.01
CA THR A 365 -45.41 -13.00 -9.75
C THR A 365 -46.90 -12.99 -9.45
N GLU A 366 -47.70 -12.20 -10.16
CA GLU A 366 -49.17 -12.27 -10.11
C GLU A 366 -49.72 -13.45 -10.94
N SER A 367 -48.91 -14.04 -11.83
CA SER A 367 -49.31 -15.16 -12.69
C SER A 367 -48.99 -16.53 -12.08
N ASN A 368 -49.96 -17.45 -12.03
CA ASN A 368 -49.80 -18.72 -11.31
C ASN A 368 -48.78 -19.70 -11.92
N SER A 369 -48.54 -19.68 -13.24
CA SER A 369 -47.73 -20.73 -13.88
C SER A 369 -46.22 -20.48 -13.82
N THR A 370 -45.77 -19.22 -13.82
CA THR A 370 -44.34 -18.86 -13.84
C THR A 370 -43.86 -18.20 -12.56
N ALA A 371 -44.73 -17.76 -11.66
CA ALA A 371 -44.36 -17.04 -10.43
C ALA A 371 -43.23 -17.70 -9.63
N LYS A 372 -43.32 -19.01 -9.38
CA LYS A 372 -42.28 -19.73 -8.63
C LYS A 372 -40.90 -19.65 -9.31
N PHE A 373 -40.85 -19.75 -10.63
CA PHE A 373 -39.59 -19.68 -11.39
C PHE A 373 -39.01 -18.28 -11.34
N THR A 374 -39.85 -17.25 -11.55
CA THR A 374 -39.44 -15.85 -11.42
C THR A 374 -38.93 -15.53 -10.02
N VAL A 375 -39.58 -15.99 -8.95
CA VAL A 375 -39.11 -15.75 -7.57
C VAL A 375 -37.76 -16.44 -7.32
N SER A 376 -37.56 -17.66 -7.84
CA SER A 376 -36.26 -18.33 -7.75
C SER A 376 -35.16 -17.56 -8.48
N VAL A 377 -35.41 -17.11 -9.72
CA VAL A 377 -34.45 -16.29 -10.50
C VAL A 377 -34.17 -14.97 -9.79
N LEU A 378 -35.20 -14.26 -9.32
CA LEU A 378 -35.08 -13.02 -8.56
C LEU A 378 -34.21 -13.18 -7.31
N SER A 379 -34.45 -14.24 -6.53
CA SER A 379 -33.72 -14.50 -5.30
C SER A 379 -32.28 -14.89 -5.58
N PHE A 380 -32.04 -15.70 -6.62
CA PHE A 380 -30.70 -16.10 -7.06
C PHE A 380 -29.90 -14.89 -7.54
N VAL A 381 -30.45 -14.07 -8.45
CA VAL A 381 -29.76 -12.88 -8.96
C VAL A 381 -29.45 -11.90 -7.83
N PHE A 382 -30.38 -11.71 -6.89
CA PHE A 382 -30.14 -10.85 -5.74
C PHE A 382 -29.01 -11.36 -4.86
N LEU A 383 -29.03 -12.66 -4.54
CA LEU A 383 -27.99 -13.32 -3.74
C LEU A 383 -26.60 -13.18 -4.39
N GLU A 384 -26.51 -13.45 -5.69
CA GLU A 384 -25.26 -13.30 -6.45
C GLU A 384 -24.81 -11.84 -6.54
N SER A 385 -25.75 -10.89 -6.61
CA SER A 385 -25.43 -9.46 -6.54
C SER A 385 -24.80 -9.07 -5.19
N LEU A 386 -25.32 -9.61 -4.08
CA LEU A 386 -24.74 -9.39 -2.75
C LEU A 386 -23.31 -9.94 -2.67
N LYS A 387 -23.07 -11.15 -3.21
CA LYS A 387 -21.72 -11.75 -3.28
C LYS A 387 -20.73 -10.87 -4.04
N LEU A 388 -21.15 -10.36 -5.22
CA LEU A 388 -20.30 -9.50 -6.06
C LEU A 388 -20.01 -8.14 -5.40
N LEU A 389 -20.97 -7.57 -4.67
CA LEU A 389 -20.83 -6.28 -4.01
C LEU A 389 -20.09 -6.36 -2.66
N HIS A 390 -20.03 -7.53 -2.03
CA HIS A 390 -19.49 -7.71 -0.68
C HIS A 390 -18.04 -7.21 -0.51
N PRO A 391 -17.09 -7.42 -1.45
CA PRO A 391 -15.74 -6.86 -1.33
C PRO A 391 -15.71 -5.32 -1.20
N PHE A 392 -16.72 -4.64 -1.75
CA PHE A 392 -16.84 -3.19 -1.76
C PHE A 392 -17.61 -2.66 -0.55
N VAL A 393 -18.74 -3.30 -0.24
CA VAL A 393 -19.72 -2.86 0.77
C VAL A 393 -20.10 -4.01 1.73
N PRO A 394 -19.15 -4.48 2.56
CA PRO A 394 -19.30 -5.73 3.31
C PRO A 394 -20.40 -5.71 4.37
N PHE A 395 -20.67 -4.58 5.02
CA PHE A 395 -21.57 -4.58 6.19
C PHE A 395 -23.04 -4.70 5.78
N VAL A 396 -23.52 -3.88 4.86
CA VAL A 396 -24.90 -3.88 4.37
C VAL A 396 -25.20 -5.16 3.61
N THR A 397 -24.26 -5.66 2.81
CA THR A 397 -24.47 -6.91 2.05
C THR A 397 -24.58 -8.12 2.97
N GLU A 398 -23.72 -8.22 3.99
CA GLU A 398 -23.81 -9.27 5.01
C GLU A 398 -25.13 -9.17 5.79
N GLU A 399 -25.48 -7.97 6.25
CA GLU A 399 -26.65 -7.71 7.06
C GLU A 399 -27.98 -8.00 6.33
N ILE A 400 -28.02 -7.78 5.01
CA ILE A 400 -29.13 -8.21 4.16
C ILE A 400 -29.10 -9.73 3.97
N TYR A 401 -27.94 -10.29 3.63
CA TYR A 401 -27.78 -11.73 3.42
C TYR A 401 -28.26 -12.55 4.61
N GLN A 402 -27.95 -12.13 5.84
CA GLN A 402 -28.40 -12.79 7.06
C GLN A 402 -29.93 -12.85 7.17
N ARG A 403 -30.63 -11.79 6.75
CA ARG A 403 -32.10 -11.70 6.78
C ARG A 403 -32.81 -12.47 5.67
N LEU A 404 -32.10 -12.87 4.62
CA LEU A 404 -32.72 -13.65 3.55
C LEU A 404 -33.01 -15.08 4.01
N SER A 405 -34.28 -15.48 3.95
CA SER A 405 -34.77 -16.83 4.28
C SER A 405 -34.51 -17.84 3.16
N ILE A 406 -33.26 -17.92 2.69
CA ILE A 406 -32.81 -18.84 1.64
C ILE A 406 -32.18 -20.07 2.31
N THR A 407 -32.53 -21.28 1.88
CA THR A 407 -31.93 -22.51 2.38
C THR A 407 -30.57 -22.78 1.72
N ASP A 408 -29.74 -23.60 2.35
CA ASP A 408 -28.44 -24.05 1.80
C ASP A 408 -27.41 -22.93 1.56
N LYS A 409 -27.65 -21.73 2.10
CA LYS A 409 -26.68 -20.64 2.14
C LYS A 409 -25.67 -20.90 3.27
N LYS A 410 -24.41 -20.49 3.12
CA LYS A 410 -23.40 -20.58 4.19
C LYS A 410 -23.76 -19.64 5.34
N GLU A 411 -23.14 -19.86 6.50
CA GLU A 411 -23.41 -19.05 7.69
C GLU A 411 -23.15 -17.56 7.46
N PHE A 412 -22.07 -17.20 6.75
CA PHE A 412 -21.75 -15.81 6.42
C PHE A 412 -21.55 -15.61 4.93
N LEU A 413 -21.90 -14.41 4.43
CA LEU A 413 -21.65 -14.03 3.04
C LEU A 413 -20.15 -13.97 2.76
N MET A 414 -19.34 -13.52 3.71
CA MET A 414 -17.88 -13.43 3.55
C MET A 414 -17.17 -14.77 3.28
N VAL A 415 -17.81 -15.92 3.55
CA VAL A 415 -17.28 -17.25 3.25
C VAL A 415 -17.93 -17.90 2.02
N GLU A 416 -18.85 -17.19 1.36
CA GLU A 416 -19.45 -17.61 0.10
C GLU A 416 -18.46 -17.53 -1.05
N ASN A 417 -18.68 -18.39 -2.05
CA ASN A 417 -17.89 -18.36 -3.27
C ASN A 417 -18.48 -17.30 -4.22
N ILE A 418 -17.66 -16.34 -4.65
CA ILE A 418 -18.07 -15.33 -5.65
C ILE A 418 -18.18 -15.96 -7.06
N GLN A 419 -17.45 -17.05 -7.29
CA GLN A 419 -17.57 -17.90 -8.48
C GLN A 419 -17.50 -19.36 -8.04
N GLU A 420 -18.39 -20.20 -8.57
CA GLU A 420 -18.16 -21.64 -8.52
C GLU A 420 -16.97 -21.94 -9.43
N ASN A 421 -15.96 -22.65 -8.91
CA ASN A 421 -14.89 -23.18 -9.73
C ASN A 421 -15.53 -24.07 -10.81
N SER A 422 -15.54 -23.60 -12.06
CA SER A 422 -15.89 -24.39 -13.23
C SER A 422 -14.92 -25.54 -13.42
#